data_AF-A0A7C1Q5P1-F1
#
_entry.id   AF-A0A7C1Q5P1-F1
#
_cell.length_a   1.000
_cell.length_b   1.000
_cell.length_c   1.000
_cell.angle_alpha   90.00
_cell.angle_beta   90.00
_cell.angle_gamma   90.00
#
_symmetry.space_group_name_H-M   'P 1'
#
loop_
_entity.id
_entity.type
_entity.pdbx_description
1 polymer ?
#
loop_
_entity_poly.entity_id
_entity_poly.type
_entity_poly.pdbx_seq_one_letter_code
_entity_poly.pdbx_strand_id
1 'polypeptide(L)'
;MTKNDCLGYSINMHDKPHSKKTKEKMRLSHLGKPAYWKRRPKKIIKGIEYWRCGKCKKFFPESGFYKNKRTLLGITSECKKCHIQTAIKSRDKDNNRRLKRESAQRQRNKTPEKFRKRAREYSKSRIHDLRFYARVILNGAIGRNEIIKPDKCSKCGKGGRIHGHHSNYNKPLKVIWLCPLCHAEQERIENMGA
;
A
#
# COMPACT_ATOMS: atom_id res chain seq x y z
N MET A 1 -40.39 3.50 0.09
CA MET A 1 -40.11 4.90 -0.32
C MET A 1 -38.67 5.24 0.07
N THR A 2 -37.90 5.49 -0.99
CA THR A 2 -36.56 6.10 -1.11
C THR A 2 -35.65 6.26 0.11
N LYS A 3 -34.57 5.46 0.10
CA LYS A 3 -33.30 5.69 0.80
C LYS A 3 -32.65 6.96 0.24
N ASN A 4 -32.66 8.03 1.01
CA ASN A 4 -31.84 9.20 0.79
C ASN A 4 -30.52 9.08 1.57
N ASP A 5 -29.50 9.66 0.95
CA ASP A 5 -28.29 10.21 1.57
C ASP A 5 -27.20 9.24 2.03
N CYS A 6 -26.18 9.09 1.17
CA CYS A 6 -24.80 9.48 1.49
C CYS A 6 -23.83 8.85 0.47
N LEU A 7 -23.75 9.41 -0.74
CA LEU A 7 -22.61 9.19 -1.63
C LEU A 7 -21.96 10.54 -1.94
N GLY A 8 -21.18 11.02 -0.96
CA GLY A 8 -20.20 12.08 -1.18
C GLY A 8 -19.09 11.57 -2.09
N TYR A 9 -19.35 11.52 -3.40
CA TYR A 9 -18.30 11.32 -4.39
C TYR A 9 -17.38 12.53 -4.34
N SER A 10 -16.18 12.33 -3.79
CA SER A 10 -15.04 13.23 -3.95
C SER A 10 -14.78 13.40 -5.45
N ILE A 11 -15.33 14.48 -6.03
CA ILE A 11 -15.11 14.86 -7.43
C ILE A 11 -13.59 14.94 -7.64
N ASN A 12 -13.09 14.05 -8.47
CA ASN A 12 -11.70 14.00 -8.87
C ASN A 12 -11.33 15.40 -9.41
N MET A 13 -10.26 16.02 -8.91
CA MET A 13 -9.85 17.38 -9.33
C MET A 13 -9.58 17.50 -10.84
N HIS A 14 -9.46 16.38 -11.54
CA HIS A 14 -9.25 16.28 -12.98
C HIS A 14 -10.53 16.44 -13.82
N ASP A 15 -11.72 16.30 -13.22
CA ASP A 15 -13.00 16.38 -13.94
C ASP A 15 -13.64 17.77 -13.84
N LYS A 16 -12.98 18.70 -13.14
CA LYS A 16 -13.46 20.08 -13.03
C LYS A 16 -13.11 20.85 -14.31
N PRO A 17 -14.10 21.47 -14.98
CA PRO A 17 -13.83 22.28 -16.16
C PRO A 17 -12.86 23.41 -15.78
N HIS A 18 -11.80 23.56 -16.57
CA HIS A 18 -10.84 24.64 -16.37
C HIS A 18 -11.54 26.00 -16.37
N SER A 19 -11.15 26.88 -15.43
CA SER A 19 -11.66 28.26 -15.39
C SER A 19 -11.37 28.99 -16.70
N LYS A 20 -12.19 30.01 -17.03
CA LYS A 20 -12.01 30.84 -18.25
C LYS A 20 -10.55 31.34 -18.39
N LYS A 21 -9.95 31.79 -17.28
CA LYS A 21 -8.55 32.23 -17.20
C LYS A 21 -7.54 31.12 -17.53
N THR A 22 -7.82 29.88 -17.12
CA THR A 22 -6.95 28.74 -17.40
C THR A 22 -7.10 28.28 -18.85
N LYS A 23 -8.33 28.28 -19.39
CA LYS A 23 -8.60 28.02 -20.82
C LYS A 23 -7.87 29.01 -21.73
N GLU A 24 -7.90 30.30 -21.40
CA GLU A 24 -7.18 31.32 -22.17
C GLU A 24 -5.66 31.11 -22.14
N LYS A 25 -5.07 30.74 -20.99
CA LYS A 25 -3.64 30.37 -20.92
C LYS A 25 -3.29 29.19 -21.83
N MET A 26 -4.14 28.17 -21.87
CA MET A 26 -3.93 27.01 -22.74
C MET A 26 -4.05 27.40 -24.22
N ARG A 27 -5.05 28.21 -24.58
CA ARG A 27 -5.22 28.77 -25.93
C ARG A 27 -3.99 29.57 -26.38
N LEU A 28 -3.51 30.50 -25.56
CA LEU A 28 -2.31 31.30 -25.87
C LEU A 28 -1.08 30.41 -26.11
N SER A 29 -0.94 29.31 -25.37
CA SER A 29 0.14 28.34 -25.57
C SER A 29 0.02 27.58 -26.90
N HIS A 30 -1.19 27.23 -27.34
CA HIS A 30 -1.42 26.60 -28.65
C HIS A 30 -1.15 27.57 -29.82
N LEU A 31 -1.37 28.87 -29.61
CA LEU A 31 -1.03 29.94 -30.56
C LEU A 31 0.48 30.27 -30.58
N GLY A 32 1.33 29.43 -29.97
CA GLY A 32 2.78 29.64 -29.94
C GLY A 32 3.26 30.80 -29.06
N LYS A 33 2.36 31.48 -28.31
CA LYS A 33 2.78 32.57 -27.42
C LYS A 33 3.55 32.01 -26.23
N PRO A 34 4.67 32.62 -25.83
CA PRO A 34 5.49 32.14 -24.72
C PRO A 34 4.70 32.16 -23.41
N ALA A 35 4.73 31.04 -22.69
CA ALA A 35 4.03 30.88 -21.42
C ALA A 35 4.74 31.64 -20.28
N TYR A 36 4.64 32.98 -20.25
CA TYR A 36 5.27 33.82 -19.24
C TYR A 36 4.90 33.43 -17.81
N TRP A 37 3.69 32.91 -17.57
CA TRP A 37 3.26 32.41 -16.25
C TRP A 37 3.99 31.15 -15.79
N LYS A 38 4.65 30.41 -16.69
CA LYS A 38 5.55 29.30 -16.34
C LYS A 38 6.97 29.80 -16.04
N ARG A 39 7.29 31.06 -16.37
CA ARG A 39 8.60 31.62 -16.07
C ARG A 39 8.74 31.84 -14.57
N ARG A 40 9.92 31.49 -14.09
CA ARG A 40 10.29 31.64 -12.70
C ARG A 40 10.51 33.13 -12.38
N PRO A 41 9.85 33.71 -11.36
CA PRO A 41 10.06 35.11 -11.00
C PRO A 41 11.53 35.37 -10.63
N LYS A 42 12.10 36.45 -11.14
CA LYS A 42 13.46 36.91 -10.82
C LYS A 42 13.48 38.38 -10.36
N LYS A 43 14.50 38.74 -9.57
CA LYS A 43 14.81 40.11 -9.14
C LYS A 43 16.28 40.40 -9.42
N ILE A 44 16.61 41.64 -9.78
CA ILE A 44 18.00 42.07 -9.97
C ILE A 44 18.32 43.00 -8.80
N ILE A 45 19.36 42.67 -8.04
CA ILE A 45 19.81 43.46 -6.89
C ILE A 45 21.31 43.66 -7.06
N LYS A 46 21.77 44.91 -7.18
CA LYS A 46 23.19 45.26 -7.37
C LYS A 46 23.85 44.48 -8.53
N GLY A 47 23.14 44.34 -9.66
CA GLY A 47 23.64 43.63 -10.84
C GLY A 47 23.59 42.09 -10.76
N ILE A 48 23.21 41.50 -9.63
CA ILE A 48 23.11 40.04 -9.45
C ILE A 48 21.66 39.60 -9.68
N GLU A 49 21.46 38.54 -10.47
CA GLU A 49 20.16 37.92 -10.65
C GLU A 49 19.79 37.01 -9.48
N TYR A 50 18.57 37.17 -8.97
CA TYR A 50 17.99 36.34 -7.93
C TYR A 50 16.74 35.64 -8.44
N TRP A 51 16.65 34.32 -8.27
CA TRP A 51 15.49 33.53 -8.67
C TRP A 51 14.66 33.08 -7.46
N ARG A 52 13.33 33.08 -7.61
CA ARG A 52 12.40 32.63 -6.57
C ARG A 52 12.42 31.10 -6.42
N CYS A 53 12.63 30.57 -5.23
CA CYS A 53 12.49 29.14 -4.94
C CYS A 53 11.01 28.70 -5.01
N GLY A 54 10.72 27.58 -5.68
CA GLY A 54 9.35 27.04 -5.82
C GLY A 54 8.69 26.63 -4.50
N LYS A 55 9.49 26.14 -3.54
CA LYS A 55 9.01 25.65 -2.23
C LYS A 55 8.87 26.76 -1.18
N CYS A 56 9.98 27.37 -0.75
CA CYS A 56 9.97 28.41 0.29
C CYS A 56 9.62 29.82 -0.21
N LYS A 57 9.44 30.02 -1.53
CA LYS A 57 9.04 31.30 -2.15
C LYS A 57 10.02 32.48 -1.95
N LYS A 58 11.18 32.26 -1.31
CA LYS A 58 12.27 33.25 -1.14
C LYS A 58 13.15 33.36 -2.40
N PHE A 59 13.83 34.49 -2.56
CA PHE A 59 14.73 34.78 -3.67
C PHE A 59 16.18 34.46 -3.29
N PHE A 60 16.91 33.78 -4.18
CA PHE A 60 18.31 33.44 -3.97
C PHE A 60 19.11 33.69 -5.26
N PRO A 61 20.41 33.97 -5.17
CA PRO A 61 21.29 34.00 -6.33
C PRO A 61 21.50 32.58 -6.89
N GLU A 62 22.22 32.46 -8.01
CA GLU A 62 22.46 31.18 -8.70
C GLU A 62 23.08 30.15 -7.75
N SER A 63 24.03 30.59 -6.92
CA SER A 63 24.73 29.77 -5.92
C SER A 63 23.80 29.16 -4.86
N GLY A 64 22.59 29.69 -4.70
CA GLY A 64 21.54 29.16 -3.82
C GLY A 64 20.80 27.93 -4.38
N PHE A 65 21.08 27.55 -5.63
CA PHE A 65 20.47 26.42 -6.33
C PHE A 65 21.53 25.39 -6.74
N TYR A 66 21.08 24.16 -7.02
CA TYR A 66 21.96 23.16 -7.65
C TYR A 66 21.96 23.36 -9.17
N LYS A 67 23.10 23.12 -9.81
CA LYS A 67 23.19 23.14 -11.27
C LYS A 67 22.37 21.99 -11.86
N ASN A 68 21.55 22.28 -12.85
CA ASN A 68 20.75 21.29 -13.57
C ASN A 68 20.60 21.68 -15.04
N LYS A 69 21.42 21.05 -15.89
CA LYS A 69 21.46 21.27 -17.34
C LYS A 69 20.16 20.90 -18.07
N ARG A 70 19.26 20.15 -17.43
CA ARG A 70 17.94 19.80 -18.00
C ARG A 70 16.93 20.94 -17.93
N THR A 71 17.22 21.97 -17.13
CA THR A 71 16.32 23.12 -16.96
C THR A 71 16.77 24.28 -17.84
N LEU A 72 15.81 25.07 -18.33
CA LEU A 72 16.08 26.25 -19.16
C LEU A 72 17.04 27.25 -18.50
N LEU A 73 17.01 27.35 -17.15
CA LEU A 73 17.84 28.27 -16.39
C LEU A 73 19.19 27.66 -15.95
N GLY A 74 19.45 26.39 -16.28
CA GLY A 74 20.65 25.69 -15.81
C GLY A 74 20.68 25.42 -14.29
N ILE A 75 19.60 25.70 -13.56
CA ILE A 75 19.49 25.56 -12.10
C ILE A 75 18.19 24.90 -11.65
N THR A 76 18.21 24.22 -10.51
CA THR A 76 17.01 23.62 -9.90
C THR A 76 15.93 24.65 -9.56
N SER A 77 14.67 24.22 -9.59
CA SER A 77 13.50 25.03 -9.20
C SER A 77 13.44 25.32 -7.69
N GLU A 78 14.12 24.51 -6.89
CA GLU A 78 14.18 24.59 -5.43
C GLU A 78 15.59 24.96 -4.95
N CYS A 79 15.68 25.80 -3.91
CA CYS A 79 16.96 26.15 -3.31
C CYS A 79 17.60 24.95 -2.61
N LYS A 80 18.91 25.00 -2.41
CA LYS A 80 19.71 23.91 -1.80
C LYS A 80 19.10 23.40 -0.50
N LYS A 81 18.68 24.30 0.40
CA LYS A 81 18.03 23.96 1.68
C LYS A 81 16.73 23.18 1.47
N CYS A 82 15.85 23.65 0.58
CA CYS A 82 14.58 23.00 0.28
C CYS A 82 14.77 21.61 -0.34
N HIS A 83 15.76 21.49 -1.23
CA HIS A 83 16.11 20.25 -1.89
C HIS A 83 16.67 19.21 -0.90
N ILE A 84 17.59 19.61 -0.01
CA ILE A 84 18.13 18.75 1.05
C ILE A 84 17.01 18.27 1.98
N GLN A 85 16.10 19.14 2.39
CA GLN A 85 14.96 18.75 3.23
C GLN A 85 14.08 17.68 2.57
N THR A 86 13.84 17.78 1.26
CA THR A 86 13.11 16.75 0.51
C THR A 86 13.90 15.43 0.52
N ALA A 87 15.21 15.48 0.29
CA ALA A 87 16.07 14.30 0.33
C ALA A 87 16.08 13.64 1.73
N ILE A 88 16.19 14.41 2.81
CA ILE A 88 16.13 13.90 4.20
C ILE A 88 14.77 13.23 4.47
N LYS A 89 13.65 13.88 4.12
CA LYS A 89 12.31 13.28 4.29
C LYS A 89 12.14 11.97 3.53
N SER A 90 12.74 11.84 2.35
CA SER A 90 12.69 10.59 1.58
C SER A 90 13.59 9.48 2.13
N ARG A 91 14.57 9.81 2.98
CA ARG A 91 15.50 8.87 3.62
C ARG A 91 14.97 8.29 4.94
N ASP A 92 13.95 8.91 5.52
CA ASP A 92 13.23 8.37 6.67
C ASP A 92 12.54 7.04 6.27
N LYS A 93 13.04 5.94 6.84
CA LYS A 93 12.59 4.58 6.53
C LYS A 93 11.12 4.37 6.91
N ASP A 94 10.67 4.96 8.01
CA ASP A 94 9.31 4.79 8.50
C ASP A 94 8.32 5.61 7.67
N ASN A 95 8.70 6.85 7.32
CA ASN A 95 7.92 7.65 6.39
C ASN A 95 7.81 6.98 5.02
N ASN A 96 8.91 6.44 4.50
CA ASN A 96 8.91 5.70 3.23
C ASN A 96 8.01 4.45 3.31
N ARG A 97 8.08 3.68 4.41
CA ARG A 97 7.21 2.53 4.65
C ARG A 97 5.73 2.95 4.67
N ARG A 98 5.39 4.05 5.35
CA ARG A 98 4.03 4.62 5.38
C ARG A 98 3.56 5.04 3.99
N LEU A 99 4.35 5.83 3.26
CA LEU A 99 4.00 6.29 1.91
C LEU A 99 3.81 5.14 0.92
N LYS A 100 4.64 4.10 1.01
CA LYS A 100 4.47 2.87 0.20
C LYS A 100 3.17 2.15 0.52
N ARG A 101 2.80 2.01 1.81
CA ARG A 101 1.51 1.43 2.23
C ARG A 101 0.33 2.24 1.69
N GLU A 102 0.34 3.55 1.86
CA GLU A 102 -0.72 4.45 1.37
C GLU A 102 -0.85 4.41 -0.16
N SER A 103 0.28 4.37 -0.87
CA SER A 103 0.28 4.22 -2.33
C SER A 103 -0.32 2.87 -2.75
N ALA A 104 0.11 1.77 -2.11
CA ALA A 104 -0.43 0.44 -2.39
C ALA A 104 -1.95 0.37 -2.11
N GLN A 105 -2.42 0.97 -1.03
CA GLN A 105 -3.84 1.04 -0.70
C GLN A 105 -4.63 1.81 -1.75
N ARG A 106 -4.13 2.98 -2.18
CA ARG A 106 -4.76 3.76 -3.26
C ARG A 106 -4.87 2.96 -4.56
N GLN A 107 -3.82 2.21 -4.93
CA GLN A 107 -3.86 1.37 -6.13
C GLN A 107 -4.89 0.23 -6.00
N ARG A 108 -4.97 -0.41 -4.83
CA ARG A 108 -5.99 -1.43 -4.53
C ARG A 108 -7.41 -0.87 -4.63
N ASN A 109 -7.66 0.30 -4.04
CA ASN A 109 -8.98 0.93 -4.06
C ASN A 109 -9.38 1.41 -5.46
N LYS A 110 -8.42 1.85 -6.28
CA LYS A 110 -8.69 2.29 -7.66
C LYS A 110 -9.07 1.13 -8.58
N THR A 111 -8.51 -0.06 -8.36
CA THR A 111 -8.68 -1.22 -9.25
C THR A 111 -8.91 -2.52 -8.49
N PRO A 112 -9.94 -2.61 -7.63
CA PRO A 112 -10.11 -3.72 -6.70
C PRO A 112 -10.21 -5.06 -7.41
N GLU A 113 -10.89 -5.11 -8.55
CA GLU A 113 -11.11 -6.35 -9.31
C GLU A 113 -9.80 -6.95 -9.85
N LYS A 114 -8.85 -6.12 -10.27
CA LYS A 114 -7.51 -6.57 -10.71
C LYS A 114 -6.78 -7.30 -9.58
N PHE A 115 -6.84 -6.76 -8.37
CA PHE A 115 -6.19 -7.38 -7.21
C PHE A 115 -6.93 -8.64 -6.77
N ARG A 116 -8.26 -8.66 -6.82
CA ARG A 116 -9.06 -9.87 -6.55
C ARG A 116 -8.78 -10.98 -7.55
N LYS A 117 -8.70 -10.67 -8.85
CA LYS A 117 -8.33 -11.63 -9.90
C LYS A 117 -6.95 -12.22 -9.63
N ARG A 118 -5.94 -11.37 -9.38
CA ARG A 118 -4.59 -11.82 -9.03
C ARG A 118 -4.58 -12.70 -7.78
N ALA A 119 -5.31 -12.33 -6.74
CA ALA A 119 -5.40 -13.14 -5.52
C ALA A 119 -6.03 -14.51 -5.78
N ARG A 120 -7.08 -14.57 -6.62
CA ARG A 120 -7.69 -15.84 -7.06
C ARG A 120 -6.70 -16.71 -7.84
N GLU A 121 -5.99 -16.13 -8.82
CA GLU A 121 -4.98 -16.84 -9.61
C GLU A 121 -3.85 -17.38 -8.73
N TYR A 122 -3.33 -16.56 -7.83
CA TYR A 122 -2.31 -16.96 -6.86
C TYR A 122 -2.81 -18.07 -5.92
N SER A 123 -4.08 -18.03 -5.51
CA SER A 123 -4.67 -19.09 -4.70
C SER A 123 -4.75 -20.41 -5.48
N LYS A 124 -5.08 -20.36 -6.77
CA LYS A 124 -5.14 -21.55 -7.64
C LYS A 124 -3.76 -22.14 -7.93
N SER A 125 -2.72 -21.30 -8.00
CA SER A 125 -1.36 -21.75 -8.25
C SER A 125 -0.65 -22.31 -7.01
N ARG A 126 -1.31 -22.35 -5.85
CA ARG A 126 -0.69 -22.88 -4.64
C ARG A 126 -0.61 -24.40 -4.73
N ILE A 127 0.59 -24.93 -4.46
CA ILE A 127 0.78 -26.37 -4.30
C ILE A 127 0.15 -26.78 -2.97
N HIS A 128 -0.73 -27.77 -3.03
CA HIS A 128 -1.42 -28.33 -1.87
C HIS A 128 -0.82 -29.69 -1.54
N ASP A 129 -0.38 -29.85 -0.29
CA ASP A 129 0.12 -31.11 0.23
C ASP A 129 -0.98 -31.90 0.95
N LEU A 130 -0.66 -33.13 1.35
CA LEU A 130 -1.59 -34.00 2.09
C LEU A 130 -2.09 -33.34 3.39
N ARG A 131 -1.23 -32.55 4.07
CA ARG A 131 -1.58 -31.85 5.31
C ARG A 131 -2.65 -30.79 5.07
N PHE A 132 -2.58 -30.07 3.95
CA PHE A 132 -3.60 -29.11 3.53
C PHE A 132 -4.95 -29.82 3.32
N TYR A 133 -4.98 -30.89 2.54
CA TYR A 133 -6.22 -31.61 2.25
C TYR A 133 -6.86 -32.18 3.52
N ALA A 134 -6.07 -32.75 4.43
CA ALA A 134 -6.59 -33.28 5.67
C ALA A 134 -7.32 -32.23 6.52
N ARG A 135 -6.73 -31.03 6.63
CA ARG A 135 -7.35 -29.89 7.32
C ARG A 135 -8.62 -29.40 6.64
N VAL A 136 -8.63 -29.36 5.30
CA VAL A 136 -9.82 -28.94 4.53
C VAL A 136 -10.98 -29.93 4.76
N ILE A 137 -10.70 -31.23 4.67
CA ILE A 137 -11.69 -32.29 4.88
C ILE A 137 -12.25 -32.24 6.31
N LEU A 138 -11.37 -32.16 7.31
CA LEU A 138 -11.79 -32.06 8.72
C LEU A 138 -12.66 -30.83 8.96
N ASN A 139 -12.23 -29.65 8.52
CA ASN A 139 -13.00 -28.41 8.73
C ASN A 139 -14.34 -28.44 7.97
N GLY A 140 -14.39 -29.08 6.81
CA GLY A 140 -15.63 -29.33 6.09
C GLY A 140 -16.61 -30.20 6.88
N ALA A 141 -16.12 -31.29 7.48
CA ALA A 141 -16.94 -32.17 8.32
C ALA A 141 -17.45 -31.47 9.58
N ILE A 142 -16.63 -30.64 10.23
CA ILE A 142 -17.06 -29.78 11.35
C ILE A 142 -18.16 -28.82 10.89
N GLY A 143 -17.97 -28.14 9.75
CA GLY A 143 -18.95 -27.18 9.22
C GLY A 143 -20.29 -27.83 8.82
N ARG A 144 -20.28 -29.12 8.47
CA ARG A 144 -21.49 -29.92 8.21
C ARG A 144 -22.05 -30.62 9.45
N ASN A 145 -21.47 -30.40 10.64
CA ASN A 145 -21.83 -31.06 11.89
C ASN A 145 -21.69 -32.60 11.89
N GLU A 146 -20.90 -33.18 10.98
CA GLU A 146 -20.56 -34.62 10.98
C GLU A 146 -19.57 -34.96 12.10
N ILE A 147 -18.77 -33.98 12.53
CA ILE A 147 -17.82 -34.08 13.63
C ILE A 147 -18.09 -32.95 14.61
N ILE A 148 -18.37 -33.32 15.86
CA ILE A 148 -18.52 -32.35 16.95
C ILE A 148 -17.12 -32.04 17.49
N LYS A 149 -16.74 -30.77 17.40
CA LYS A 149 -15.50 -30.25 17.97
C LYS A 149 -15.68 -30.04 19.48
N PRO A 150 -14.85 -30.66 20.35
CA PRO A 150 -14.95 -30.44 21.78
C PRO A 150 -14.49 -29.03 22.16
N ASP A 151 -15.02 -28.55 23.29
CA ASP A 151 -14.66 -27.28 23.92
C ASP A 151 -13.33 -27.37 24.71
N LYS A 152 -12.96 -28.59 25.12
CA LYS A 152 -11.80 -28.90 25.95
C LYS A 152 -10.74 -29.71 25.22
N CYS A 153 -9.49 -29.50 25.63
CA CYS A 153 -8.34 -30.28 25.18
C CYS A 153 -8.39 -31.71 25.74
N SER A 154 -8.22 -32.71 24.89
CA SER A 154 -8.18 -34.13 25.29
C SER A 154 -6.97 -34.47 26.17
N LYS A 155 -5.87 -33.69 26.13
CA LYS A 155 -4.65 -33.95 26.91
C LYS A 155 -4.66 -33.26 28.28
N CYS A 156 -5.06 -31.99 28.34
CA CYS A 156 -4.96 -31.19 29.56
C CYS A 156 -6.29 -30.69 30.12
N GLY A 157 -7.42 -30.99 29.47
CA GLY A 157 -8.76 -30.59 29.90
C GLY A 157 -9.08 -29.10 29.78
N LYS A 158 -8.10 -28.25 29.46
CA LYS A 158 -8.31 -26.79 29.34
C LYS A 158 -9.20 -26.47 28.14
N GLY A 159 -10.13 -25.54 28.36
CA GLY A 159 -11.02 -25.01 27.33
C GLY A 159 -10.35 -24.00 26.40
N GLY A 160 -11.06 -23.60 25.34
CA GLY A 160 -10.69 -22.48 24.47
C GLY A 160 -10.44 -22.89 23.02
N ARG A 161 -9.38 -22.36 22.40
CA ARG A 161 -9.08 -22.66 20.99
C ARG A 161 -8.53 -24.08 20.87
N ILE A 162 -9.35 -25.02 20.40
CA ILE A 162 -8.94 -26.40 20.16
C ILE A 162 -8.58 -26.63 18.68
N HIS A 163 -7.54 -27.43 18.42
CA HIS A 163 -7.03 -27.82 17.11
C HIS A 163 -7.13 -29.34 16.93
N GLY A 164 -7.37 -29.80 15.70
CA GLY A 164 -7.32 -31.22 15.35
C GLY A 164 -5.89 -31.61 14.98
N HIS A 165 -5.21 -32.34 15.88
CA HIS A 165 -3.91 -32.94 15.64
C HIS A 165 -4.06 -34.19 14.78
N HIS A 166 -3.33 -34.27 13.68
CA HIS A 166 -3.38 -35.41 12.75
C HIS A 166 -2.12 -36.27 12.93
N SER A 167 -2.26 -37.44 13.55
CA SER A 167 -1.16 -38.41 13.64
C SER A 167 -0.91 -39.13 12.31
N ASN A 168 -1.94 -39.26 11.47
CA ASN A 168 -1.82 -39.74 10.10
C ASN A 168 -2.69 -38.90 9.18
N TYR A 169 -2.04 -38.11 8.31
CA TYR A 169 -2.74 -37.22 7.38
C TYR A 169 -3.55 -37.96 6.30
N ASN A 170 -3.35 -39.27 6.10
CA ASN A 170 -4.22 -40.09 5.25
C ASN A 170 -5.58 -40.43 5.90
N LYS A 171 -5.74 -40.16 7.21
CA LYS A 171 -6.98 -40.37 7.96
C LYS A 171 -7.50 -39.02 8.48
N PRO A 172 -8.02 -38.15 7.59
CA PRO A 172 -8.24 -36.74 7.89
C PRO A 172 -9.28 -36.46 8.97
N LEU A 173 -10.22 -37.38 9.19
CA LEU A 173 -11.25 -37.26 10.22
C LEU A 173 -10.81 -37.84 11.57
N LYS A 174 -9.72 -38.62 11.61
CA LYS A 174 -9.17 -39.21 12.83
C LYS A 174 -8.15 -38.26 13.44
N VAL A 175 -8.62 -37.35 14.28
CA VAL A 175 -7.78 -36.35 14.95
C VAL A 175 -7.88 -36.42 16.47
N ILE A 176 -6.82 -35.97 17.14
CA ILE A 176 -6.82 -35.73 18.57
C ILE A 176 -7.04 -34.23 18.80
N TRP A 177 -8.00 -33.89 19.65
CA TRP A 177 -8.36 -32.50 19.91
C TRP A 177 -7.48 -31.89 20.99
N LEU A 178 -6.58 -30.98 20.61
CA LEU A 178 -5.58 -30.41 21.50
C LEU A 178 -5.64 -28.89 21.52
N CYS A 179 -5.37 -28.28 22.68
CA CYS A 179 -5.09 -26.84 22.75
C CYS A 179 -3.75 -26.52 22.04
N PRO A 180 -3.45 -25.25 21.70
CA PRO A 180 -2.27 -24.92 20.89
C PRO A 180 -0.95 -25.34 21.54
N LEU A 181 -0.87 -25.29 22.87
CA LEU A 181 0.30 -25.73 23.63
C LEU A 181 0.50 -27.25 23.53
N CYS A 182 -0.56 -28.02 23.80
CA CYS A 182 -0.49 -29.48 23.70
C CYS A 182 -0.30 -29.96 22.25
N HIS A 183 -0.83 -29.23 21.28
CA HIS A 183 -0.66 -29.54 19.85
C HIS A 183 0.79 -29.37 19.42
N ALA A 184 1.41 -28.22 19.73
CA ALA A 184 2.82 -27.98 19.44
C ALA A 184 3.73 -29.01 20.14
N GLU A 185 3.38 -29.41 21.36
CA GLU A 185 4.11 -30.44 22.08
C GLU A 185 4.02 -31.81 21.41
N GLN A 186 2.81 -32.20 20.98
CA GLN A 186 2.61 -33.45 20.26
C GLN A 186 3.38 -33.46 18.93
N GLU A 187 3.37 -32.34 18.18
CA GLU A 187 4.17 -32.19 16.96
C GLU A 187 5.67 -32.35 17.24
N ARG A 188 6.19 -31.80 18.35
CA ARG A 188 7.61 -31.99 18.71
C ARG A 188 7.95 -33.46 18.97
N ILE A 189 7.11 -34.15 19.74
CA ILE A 189 7.31 -35.58 20.06
C ILE A 189 7.33 -36.42 18.79
N GLU A 190 6.38 -36.19 17.87
CA GLU A 190 6.32 -36.92 16.60
C GLU A 190 7.54 -36.66 15.70
N ASN A 191 8.09 -35.44 15.73
CA ASN A 191 9.28 -35.10 14.95
C ASN A 191 10.60 -35.56 15.61
N MET A 192 10.61 -35.87 16.91
CA MET A 192 11.79 -36.38 17.63
C MET A 192 11.90 -37.91 17.56
N GLY A 193 10.79 -38.61 17.33
CA GLY A 193 10.75 -40.07 17.19
C GLY A 193 10.80 -40.59 15.76
N ALA A 194 10.98 -39.70 14.76
CA ALA A 194 11.12 -40.00 13.35
C ALA A 194 12.56 -39.76 12.90
#